data_AF-A0AA97DV35-F1
#
_entry.id   AF-A0AA97DV35-F1
#
_cell.length_a   1.000
_cell.length_b   1.000
_cell.length_c   1.000
_cell.angle_alpha   90.00
_cell.angle_beta   90.00
_cell.angle_gamma   90.00
#
_symmetry.space_group_name_H-M   'P 1'
#
loop_
_entity.id
_entity.type
_entity.pdbx_description
1 polymer ?
#
loop_
_entity_poly.entity_id
_entity_poly.type
_entity_poly.pdbx_seq_one_letter_code
_entity_poly.pdbx_strand_id
1 'polypeptide(L)'
;MERLCYFDKRERALKADDQNNNVIYCSSFSKSIAPGFRIGWIVGGKFQAKIEHQAYVQSLAIPTLTQTAIANFLENGAYDRHLRKTQSAYQDNLTRCQNLIAEHFPKGTETSTPKGGFLLWVTLPNTINTMTLHSQALKSGIGLLPGLAFSLTAQFHHHFRLNYAQNWDNTTDSALKMLGELCHQQLEKNE
;
A
#
# COMPACT_ATOMS: atom_id res chain seq x y z
N MET A 1 2.04 -3.17 -8.41
CA MET A 1 1.64 -3.72 -7.10
C MET A 1 1.69 -5.25 -7.10
N GLU A 2 1.33 -5.88 -8.20
CA GLU A 2 1.35 -7.35 -8.41
C GLU A 2 2.68 -8.07 -8.09
N ARG A 3 3.83 -7.38 -8.01
CA ARG A 3 5.13 -7.98 -7.69
C ARG A 3 5.42 -8.13 -6.19
N LEU A 4 4.56 -7.63 -5.30
CA LEU A 4 4.68 -7.78 -3.85
C LEU A 4 3.67 -8.81 -3.31
N CYS A 5 3.54 -9.96 -3.98
CA CYS A 5 2.72 -11.07 -3.49
C CYS A 5 3.49 -11.81 -2.38
N TYR A 6 2.80 -12.33 -1.36
CA TYR A 6 3.44 -13.19 -0.34
C TYR A 6 3.47 -14.67 -0.73
N PHE A 7 2.69 -15.04 -1.74
CA PHE A 7 2.62 -16.42 -2.24
C PHE A 7 3.44 -16.59 -3.51
N ASP A 8 3.95 -17.80 -3.71
CA ASP A 8 4.75 -18.17 -4.90
C ASP A 8 3.95 -18.02 -6.20
N LYS A 9 2.64 -18.24 -6.17
CA LYS A 9 1.77 -18.07 -7.33
C LYS A 9 1.24 -16.64 -7.40
N ARG A 10 1.74 -15.89 -8.37
CA ARG A 10 1.25 -14.56 -8.70
C ARG A 10 0.00 -14.65 -9.60
N GLU A 11 -1.01 -13.85 -9.27
CA GLU A 11 -2.16 -13.66 -10.15
C GLU A 11 -1.75 -13.00 -11.46
N ARG A 12 -2.31 -13.50 -12.57
CA ARG A 12 -2.04 -12.94 -13.89
C ARG A 12 -2.72 -11.59 -14.02
N ALA A 13 -2.02 -10.63 -14.63
CA ALA A 13 -2.61 -9.34 -14.96
C ALA A 13 -3.75 -9.53 -15.96
N LEU A 14 -4.81 -8.74 -15.86
CA LEU A 14 -5.94 -8.78 -16.82
C LEU A 14 -5.48 -8.68 -18.28
N LYS A 15 -4.40 -7.92 -18.54
CA LYS A 15 -3.81 -7.79 -19.88
C LYS A 15 -3.35 -9.12 -20.48
N ALA A 16 -2.93 -10.08 -19.65
CA ALA A 16 -2.46 -11.38 -20.11
C ALA A 16 -3.58 -12.25 -20.70
N ASP A 17 -4.85 -11.93 -20.41
CA ASP A 17 -6.03 -12.61 -20.92
C ASP A 17 -6.80 -11.75 -21.96
N ASP A 18 -6.29 -10.55 -22.26
CA ASP A 18 -6.90 -9.62 -23.20
C ASP A 18 -6.59 -10.01 -24.66
N GLN A 19 -7.54 -10.73 -25.27
CA GLN A 19 -7.49 -11.15 -26.67
C GLN A 19 -7.75 -10.01 -27.66
N ASN A 20 -8.42 -8.93 -27.22
CA ASN A 20 -8.92 -7.87 -28.09
C ASN A 20 -8.03 -6.61 -28.06
N ASN A 21 -6.88 -6.66 -27.37
CA ASN A 21 -5.97 -5.53 -27.18
C ASN A 21 -6.64 -4.26 -26.65
N ASN A 22 -7.66 -4.43 -25.80
CA ASN A 22 -8.45 -3.35 -25.22
C ASN A 22 -7.94 -2.89 -23.84
N VAL A 23 -7.08 -3.69 -23.20
CA VAL A 23 -6.58 -3.38 -21.86
C VAL A 23 -5.28 -2.58 -21.98
N ILE A 24 -5.23 -1.43 -21.28
CA ILE A 24 -4.00 -0.66 -21.07
C ILE A 24 -3.40 -1.12 -19.74
N TYR A 25 -2.21 -1.72 -19.77
CA TYR A 25 -1.50 -2.14 -18.57
C TYR A 25 -0.50 -1.06 -18.14
N CYS A 26 -0.70 -0.50 -16.94
CA CYS A 26 0.19 0.49 -16.35
C CYS A 26 0.94 -0.11 -15.17
N SER A 27 2.26 0.08 -15.12
CA SER A 27 3.08 -0.42 -14.01
C SER A 27 4.26 0.49 -13.72
N SER A 28 4.88 0.31 -12.54
CA SER A 28 5.94 1.20 -12.06
C SER A 28 6.83 0.55 -11.01
N PHE A 29 8.07 1.03 -10.94
CA PHE A 29 9.02 0.71 -9.88
C PHE A 29 8.82 1.53 -8.60
N SER A 30 7.89 2.48 -8.58
CA SER A 30 7.70 3.42 -7.46
C SER A 30 7.48 2.75 -6.10
N LYS A 31 6.93 1.53 -6.09
CA LYS A 31 6.62 0.76 -4.87
C LYS A 31 7.42 -0.53 -4.72
N SER A 32 8.36 -0.81 -5.63
CA SER A 32 9.19 -2.02 -5.58
C SER A 32 10.69 -1.76 -5.62
N ILE A 33 11.12 -0.55 -5.98
CA ILE A 33 12.52 -0.13 -5.94
C ILE A 33 12.61 1.18 -5.17
N ALA A 34 12.17 2.28 -5.77
CA ALA A 34 12.20 3.59 -5.15
C ALA A 34 11.18 4.53 -5.81
N PRO A 35 10.35 5.25 -5.03
CA PRO A 35 9.43 6.25 -5.58
C PRO A 35 10.17 7.38 -6.29
N GLY A 36 11.36 7.75 -5.82
CA GLY A 36 12.18 8.85 -6.34
C GLY A 36 12.74 8.61 -7.74
N PHE A 37 12.79 7.36 -8.23
CA PHE A 37 13.30 7.08 -9.58
C PHE A 37 12.31 7.50 -10.69
N ARG A 38 11.03 7.69 -10.34
CA ARG A 38 9.97 8.14 -11.25
C ARG A 38 9.81 7.30 -12.53
N ILE A 39 10.20 6.03 -12.51
CA ILE A 39 10.07 5.13 -13.67
C ILE A 39 8.81 4.29 -13.59
N GLY A 40 8.05 4.32 -14.69
CA GLY A 40 6.94 3.45 -14.98
C GLY A 40 6.86 3.16 -16.47
N TRP A 41 6.00 2.23 -16.84
CA TRP A 41 5.79 1.82 -18.23
C TRP A 41 4.33 1.53 -18.48
N ILE A 42 3.95 1.63 -19.75
CA ILE A 42 2.61 1.37 -20.25
C ILE A 42 2.70 0.37 -21.39
N VAL A 43 1.85 -0.65 -21.35
CA VAL A 43 1.58 -1.53 -22.49
C VAL A 43 0.16 -1.22 -22.95
N GLY A 44 0.06 -0.41 -24.01
CA GLY A 44 -1.16 0.26 -24.45
C GLY A 44 -2.07 -0.52 -25.39
N GLY A 45 -1.66 -1.71 -25.84
CA GLY A 45 -2.42 -2.50 -26.80
C GLY A 45 -2.69 -1.70 -28.08
N LYS A 46 -3.94 -1.67 -28.53
CA LYS A 46 -4.32 -0.91 -29.76
C LYS A 46 -4.16 0.61 -29.62
N PHE A 47 -3.97 1.12 -28.40
CA PHE A 47 -3.81 2.55 -28.13
C PHE A 47 -2.34 2.99 -28.03
N GLN A 48 -1.37 2.09 -28.22
CA GLN A 48 0.06 2.33 -27.99
C GLN A 48 0.57 3.59 -28.70
N ALA A 49 0.34 3.72 -30.02
CA ALA A 49 0.85 4.86 -30.79
C ALA A 49 0.31 6.21 -30.29
N LYS A 50 -0.96 6.26 -29.86
CA LYS A 50 -1.56 7.48 -29.30
C LYS A 50 -0.95 7.84 -27.95
N ILE A 51 -0.67 6.82 -27.12
CA ILE A 51 -0.03 6.99 -25.81
C ILE A 51 1.40 7.47 -25.96
N GLU A 52 2.18 6.86 -26.87
CA GLU A 52 3.56 7.26 -27.16
C GLU A 52 3.64 8.70 -27.67
N HIS A 53 2.76 9.08 -28.60
CA HIS A 53 2.67 10.45 -29.07
C HIS A 53 2.37 11.44 -27.92
N GLN A 54 1.41 11.11 -27.05
CA GLN A 54 1.10 11.97 -25.89
C GLN A 54 2.27 12.03 -24.90
N ALA A 55 2.94 10.92 -24.63
CA ALA A 55 4.10 10.87 -23.73
C ALA A 55 5.26 11.69 -24.28
N TYR A 56 5.52 11.61 -25.59
CA TYR A 56 6.53 12.41 -26.26
C TYR A 56 6.26 13.90 -26.13
N VAL A 57 5.03 14.34 -26.43
CA VAL A 57 4.63 15.75 -26.32
C VAL A 57 4.71 16.27 -24.88
N GLN A 58 4.40 15.43 -23.88
CA GLN A 58 4.37 15.86 -22.48
C GLN A 58 5.74 15.87 -21.79
N SER A 59 6.56 14.84 -22.03
CA SER A 59 7.75 14.60 -21.24
C SER A 59 9.05 14.81 -22.00
N LEU A 60 9.02 14.78 -23.35
CA LEU A 60 10.17 14.80 -24.27
C LEU A 60 11.18 13.65 -24.05
N ALA A 61 11.68 13.47 -22.84
CA ALA A 61 12.54 12.37 -22.43
C ALA A 61 12.35 12.03 -20.95
N ILE A 62 12.65 10.77 -20.60
CA ILE A 62 12.77 10.31 -19.22
C ILE A 62 14.26 10.30 -18.86
N PRO A 63 14.67 10.64 -17.62
CA PRO A 63 16.08 10.66 -17.24
C PRO A 63 16.81 9.35 -17.56
N THR A 64 17.83 9.40 -18.42
CA THR A 64 18.57 8.21 -18.87
C THR A 64 19.29 7.52 -17.71
N LEU A 65 19.86 8.29 -16.79
CA LEU A 65 20.61 7.75 -15.66
C LEU A 65 19.79 6.79 -14.80
N THR A 66 18.55 7.15 -14.45
CA THR A 66 17.68 6.29 -13.64
C THR A 66 17.23 5.06 -14.43
N GLN A 67 17.03 5.20 -15.75
CA GLN A 67 16.71 4.06 -16.62
C GLN A 67 17.86 3.06 -16.68
N THR A 68 19.09 3.53 -16.90
CA THR A 68 20.29 2.69 -16.93
C THR A 68 20.54 2.03 -15.57
N ALA A 69 20.35 2.75 -14.46
CA ALA A 69 20.50 2.19 -13.12
C ALA A 69 19.49 1.06 -12.87
N ILE A 70 18.22 1.24 -13.25
CA ILE A 70 17.22 0.18 -13.13
C ILE A 70 17.54 -0.99 -14.06
N ALA A 71 17.94 -0.76 -15.31
CA ALA A 71 18.28 -1.82 -16.25
C ALA A 71 19.40 -2.72 -15.70
N ASN A 72 20.49 -2.12 -15.23
CA ASN A 72 21.58 -2.85 -14.57
C ASN A 72 21.11 -3.61 -13.31
N PHE A 73 20.20 -3.03 -12.53
CA PHE A 73 19.66 -3.68 -11.33
C PHE A 73 18.78 -4.90 -11.65
N LEU A 74 18.07 -4.87 -12.78
CA LEU A 74 17.26 -5.96 -13.27
C LEU A 74 18.12 -7.08 -13.86
N GLU A 75 19.12 -6.75 -14.68
CA GLU A 75 19.97 -7.73 -15.37
C GLU A 75 20.78 -8.60 -14.41
N ASN A 76 21.25 -8.04 -13.30
CA ASN A 76 22.11 -8.74 -12.35
C ASN A 76 21.34 -9.59 -11.31
N GLY A 77 20.02 -9.76 -11.45
CA GLY A 77 19.18 -10.51 -10.50
C GLY A 77 19.06 -9.87 -9.11
N ALA A 78 19.61 -8.66 -8.92
CA ALA A 78 19.56 -7.92 -7.67
C ALA A 78 18.13 -7.50 -7.32
N TYR A 79 17.30 -7.23 -8.33
CA TYR A 79 15.88 -6.95 -8.16
C TYR A 79 15.10 -8.11 -7.51
N ASP A 80 15.27 -9.34 -7.99
CA ASP A 80 14.54 -10.50 -7.45
C ASP A 80 15.00 -10.84 -6.02
N ARG A 81 16.28 -10.61 -5.71
CA ARG A 81 16.79 -10.73 -4.34
C ARG A 81 16.19 -9.65 -3.42
N HIS A 82 16.12 -8.41 -3.90
CA HIS A 82 15.50 -7.31 -3.17
C HIS A 82 14.01 -7.60 -2.91
N LEU A 83 13.27 -8.03 -3.94
CA LEU A 83 11.86 -8.37 -3.80
C LEU A 83 11.61 -9.44 -2.75
N ARG A 84 12.36 -10.56 -2.77
CA ARG A 84 12.21 -11.63 -1.79
C ARG A 84 12.43 -11.15 -0.35
N LYS A 85 13.49 -10.34 -0.14
CA LYS A 85 13.76 -9.74 1.17
C LYS A 85 12.61 -8.82 1.62
N THR A 86 12.14 -7.96 0.72
CA THR A 86 11.06 -7.01 0.99
C THR A 86 9.73 -7.73 1.27
N GLN A 87 9.41 -8.79 0.51
CA GLN A 87 8.21 -9.61 0.70
C GLN A 87 8.22 -10.29 2.07
N SER A 88 9.34 -10.91 2.46
CA SER A 88 9.49 -11.53 3.78
C SER A 88 9.27 -10.50 4.89
N ALA A 89 9.93 -9.35 4.82
CA ALA A 89 9.79 -8.29 5.82
C ALA A 89 8.34 -7.76 5.92
N TYR A 90 7.66 -7.58 4.78
CA TYR A 90 6.27 -7.11 4.77
C TYR A 90 5.29 -8.16 5.28
N GLN A 91 5.54 -9.44 5.02
CA GLN A 91 4.75 -10.54 5.57
C GLN A 91 4.89 -10.60 7.10
N ASP A 92 6.12 -10.50 7.62
CA ASP A 92 6.38 -10.45 9.06
C ASP A 92 5.69 -9.25 9.72
N ASN A 93 5.81 -8.07 9.10
CA ASN A 93 5.17 -6.84 9.58
C ASN A 93 3.63 -6.96 9.55
N LEU A 94 3.05 -7.59 8.53
CA LEU A 94 1.61 -7.82 8.46
C LEU A 94 1.14 -8.67 9.65
N THR A 95 1.81 -9.80 9.90
CA THR A 95 1.47 -10.67 11.04
C THR A 95 1.60 -9.93 12.36
N ARG A 96 2.66 -9.13 12.56
CA ARG A 96 2.83 -8.30 13.77
C ARG A 96 1.72 -7.27 13.92
N CYS A 97 1.37 -6.55 12.86
CA CYS A 97 0.24 -5.62 12.87
C CYS A 97 -1.07 -6.31 13.29
N GLN A 98 -1.38 -7.45 12.68
CA GLN A 98 -2.61 -8.18 12.96
C GLN A 98 -2.67 -8.67 14.41
N ASN A 99 -1.55 -9.18 14.94
CA ASN A 99 -1.46 -9.62 16.33
C ASN A 99 -1.66 -8.47 17.32
N LEU A 100 -0.96 -7.34 17.11
CA LEU A 100 -1.10 -6.16 17.96
C LEU A 100 -2.51 -5.55 17.91
N ILE A 101 -3.13 -5.55 16.72
CA ILE A 101 -4.51 -5.10 16.59
C ILE A 101 -5.44 -6.05 17.36
N ALA A 102 -5.27 -7.37 17.23
CA ALA A 102 -6.08 -8.33 17.95
C ALA A 102 -5.94 -8.25 19.48
N GLU A 103 -4.74 -7.89 19.97
CA GLU A 103 -4.45 -7.79 21.41
C GLU A 103 -4.88 -6.46 22.04
N HIS A 104 -4.69 -5.33 21.32
CA HIS A 104 -4.82 -3.99 21.92
C HIS A 104 -6.00 -3.17 21.44
N PHE A 105 -6.69 -3.58 20.36
CA PHE A 105 -7.85 -2.83 19.87
C PHE A 105 -9.15 -3.36 20.48
N PRO A 106 -10.21 -2.53 20.51
CA PRO A 106 -11.50 -2.96 21.01
C PRO A 106 -12.07 -4.17 20.29
N LYS A 107 -12.82 -4.98 21.03
CA LYS A 107 -13.58 -6.12 20.48
C LYS A 107 -14.48 -5.65 19.33
N GLY A 108 -14.48 -6.42 18.24
CA GLY A 108 -15.17 -6.04 17.00
C GLY A 108 -14.28 -5.31 16.00
N THR A 109 -13.00 -5.09 16.32
CA THR A 109 -12.01 -4.67 15.34
C THR A 109 -11.64 -5.82 14.41
N GLU A 110 -11.74 -5.59 13.10
CA GLU A 110 -11.40 -6.55 12.06
C GLU A 110 -10.29 -6.00 11.16
N THR A 111 -9.49 -6.91 10.59
CA THR A 111 -8.46 -6.55 9.62
C THR A 111 -8.68 -7.31 8.32
N SER A 112 -8.44 -6.64 7.18
CA SER A 112 -8.36 -7.34 5.90
C SER A 112 -7.23 -8.38 5.91
N THR A 113 -7.33 -9.41 5.08
CA THR A 113 -6.26 -10.41 4.88
C THR A 113 -5.61 -10.20 3.50
N PRO A 114 -4.70 -9.21 3.36
CA PRO A 114 -4.06 -8.94 2.08
C PRO A 114 -3.11 -10.07 1.69
N LYS A 115 -3.19 -10.52 0.43
CA LYS A 115 -2.29 -11.54 -0.14
C LYS A 115 -0.93 -10.98 -0.58
N GLY A 116 -0.71 -9.68 -0.38
CA GLY A 116 0.46 -8.95 -0.81
C GLY A 116 0.30 -7.44 -0.63
N GLY A 117 1.36 -6.70 -0.95
CA GLY A 117 1.40 -5.25 -0.83
C GLY A 117 2.01 -4.79 0.49
N PHE A 118 1.50 -3.70 1.04
CA PHE A 118 2.03 -3.07 2.26
C PHE A 118 0.98 -2.25 3.00
N LEU A 119 -0.29 -2.44 2.65
CA LEU A 119 -1.42 -1.69 3.19
C LEU A 119 -2.36 -2.66 3.88
N LEU A 120 -2.80 -2.30 5.07
CA LEU A 120 -3.77 -3.04 5.87
C LEU A 120 -5.01 -2.17 6.02
N TRP A 121 -6.17 -2.74 5.68
CA TRP A 121 -7.46 -2.11 5.95
C TRP A 121 -7.97 -2.61 7.31
N VAL A 122 -8.34 -1.68 8.17
CA VAL A 122 -8.82 -1.97 9.53
C VAL A 122 -10.22 -1.41 9.67
N THR A 123 -11.13 -2.25 10.15
CA THR A 123 -12.53 -1.93 10.45
C THR A 123 -12.68 -1.89 11.96
N LEU A 124 -13.07 -0.75 12.51
CA LEU A 124 -13.33 -0.57 13.94
C LEU A 124 -14.83 -0.77 14.22
N PRO A 125 -15.23 -0.91 15.50
CA PRO A 125 -16.64 -0.79 15.87
C PRO A 125 -17.28 0.48 15.28
N ASN A 126 -18.54 0.37 14.83
CA ASN A 126 -19.23 1.44 14.10
C ASN A 126 -19.43 2.75 14.87
N THR A 127 -19.32 2.71 16.20
CA THR A 127 -19.35 3.84 17.13
C THR A 127 -18.06 4.66 17.10
N ILE A 128 -16.96 4.10 16.62
CA ILE A 128 -15.67 4.78 16.54
C ILE A 128 -15.60 5.62 15.26
N ASN A 129 -15.29 6.91 15.40
CA ASN A 129 -15.09 7.81 14.28
C ASN A 129 -13.60 7.99 13.99
N THR A 130 -13.15 7.53 12.81
CA THR A 130 -11.73 7.54 12.44
C THR A 130 -11.17 8.92 12.10
N MET A 131 -12.00 9.93 11.83
CA MET A 131 -11.54 11.32 11.69
C MET A 131 -11.15 11.91 13.04
N THR A 132 -11.93 11.58 14.09
CA THR A 132 -11.59 11.95 15.48
C THR A 132 -10.34 11.22 15.92
N LEU A 133 -10.25 9.91 15.65
CA LEU A 133 -9.05 9.11 15.93
C LEU A 133 -7.82 9.68 15.23
N HIS A 134 -7.93 10.05 13.95
CA HIS A 134 -6.85 10.70 13.20
C HIS A 134 -6.36 11.98 13.86
N SER A 135 -7.28 12.86 14.24
CA SER A 135 -6.93 14.11 14.93
C SER A 135 -6.24 13.88 16.27
N GLN A 136 -6.63 12.85 17.03
CA GLN A 136 -6.02 12.50 18.31
C GLN A 136 -4.64 11.86 18.14
N ALA A 137 -4.52 10.89 17.23
CA ALA A 137 -3.28 10.21 16.92
C ALA A 137 -2.21 11.17 16.39
N LEU A 138 -2.61 12.16 15.56
CA LEU A 138 -1.69 13.16 15.03
C LEU A 138 -1.04 14.00 16.15
N LYS A 139 -1.77 14.29 17.23
CA LYS A 139 -1.20 14.97 18.42
C LYS A 139 -0.12 14.15 19.11
N SER A 140 -0.17 12.83 18.94
CA SER A 140 0.83 11.88 19.46
C SER A 140 1.91 11.55 18.41
N GLY A 141 1.96 12.28 17.29
CA GLY A 141 2.93 12.04 16.22
C GLY A 141 2.62 10.83 15.32
N ILE A 142 1.41 10.26 15.43
CA ILE A 142 1.03 9.05 14.70
C ILE A 142 0.16 9.42 13.49
N GLY A 143 0.68 9.14 12.29
CA GLY A 143 -0.05 9.32 11.04
C GLY A 143 -0.90 8.11 10.69
N LEU A 144 -2.23 8.28 10.62
CA LEU A 144 -3.15 7.33 10.00
C LEU A 144 -3.95 8.00 8.89
N LEU A 145 -4.50 7.21 7.96
CA LEU A 145 -5.36 7.73 6.90
C LEU A 145 -6.78 7.20 7.08
N PRO A 146 -7.75 8.05 7.46
CA PRO A 146 -9.15 7.66 7.63
C PRO A 146 -9.77 7.08 6.37
N GLY A 147 -10.74 6.18 6.55
CA GLY A 147 -11.43 5.49 5.47
C GLY A 147 -12.21 6.45 4.56
N LEU A 148 -12.72 7.54 5.13
CA LEU A 148 -13.39 8.61 4.40
C LEU A 148 -12.52 9.24 3.30
N ALA A 149 -11.19 9.23 3.44
CA ALA A 149 -10.27 9.71 2.41
C ALA A 149 -10.30 8.84 1.13
N PHE A 150 -10.89 7.65 1.19
CA PHE A 150 -11.03 6.71 0.07
C PHE A 150 -12.48 6.57 -0.41
N SER A 151 -13.39 7.42 0.08
CA SER A 151 -14.82 7.33 -0.19
C SER A 151 -15.32 8.50 -1.02
N LEU A 152 -16.12 8.24 -2.05
CA LEU A 152 -16.85 9.27 -2.81
C LEU A 152 -18.24 9.55 -2.22
N THR A 153 -18.71 8.72 -1.29
CA THR A 153 -20.09 8.71 -0.77
C THR A 153 -20.17 8.82 0.76
N ALA A 154 -19.11 9.34 1.40
CA ALA A 154 -18.99 9.45 2.86
C ALA A 154 -19.16 8.13 3.66
N GLN A 155 -18.95 6.99 3.00
CA GLN A 155 -18.86 5.68 3.65
C GLN A 155 -17.50 5.48 4.34
N PHE A 156 -17.40 4.42 5.16
CA PHE A 156 -16.16 4.00 5.84
C PHE A 156 -15.68 4.94 6.96
N HIS A 157 -16.63 5.54 7.71
CA HIS A 157 -16.32 6.44 8.83
C HIS A 157 -15.59 5.77 10.00
N HIS A 158 -15.77 4.46 10.16
CA HIS A 158 -15.13 3.62 11.19
C HIS A 158 -14.00 2.75 10.62
N HIS A 159 -13.42 3.11 9.48
CA HIS A 159 -12.31 2.37 8.88
C HIS A 159 -11.07 3.25 8.76
N PHE A 160 -9.90 2.66 8.76
CA PHE A 160 -8.67 3.37 8.41
C PHE A 160 -7.70 2.45 7.66
N ARG A 161 -6.74 3.08 6.97
CA ARG A 161 -5.68 2.39 6.25
C ARG A 161 -4.35 2.56 6.97
N LEU A 162 -3.73 1.44 7.31
CA LEU A 162 -2.39 1.36 7.88
C LEU A 162 -1.37 0.98 6.81
N ASN A 163 -0.18 1.56 6.87
CA ASN A 163 0.96 1.20 6.04
C ASN A 163 2.00 0.46 6.90
N TYR A 164 2.35 -0.76 6.51
CA TYR A 164 3.33 -1.59 7.21
C TYR A 164 4.63 -1.81 6.40
N ALA A 165 4.83 -1.06 5.31
CA ALA A 165 6.12 -0.95 4.62
C ALA A 165 7.08 0.00 5.34
N GLN A 166 7.48 -0.38 6.55
CA GLN A 166 8.44 0.34 7.36
C GLN A 166 9.38 -0.63 8.08
N ASN A 167 10.54 -0.13 8.48
CA ASN A 167 11.42 -0.89 9.36
C ASN A 167 10.74 -0.99 10.71
N TRP A 168 10.40 -2.21 11.13
CA TRP A 168 9.69 -2.43 12.38
C TRP A 168 10.62 -2.24 13.57
N ASP A 169 10.23 -1.34 14.47
CA ASP A 169 10.95 -1.02 15.69
C ASP A 169 9.97 -0.87 16.88
N ASN A 170 10.52 -0.61 18.06
CA ASN A 170 9.72 -0.42 19.27
C ASN A 170 8.81 0.82 19.17
N THR A 171 9.21 1.83 18.40
CA THR A 171 8.41 3.04 18.14
C THR A 171 7.13 2.67 17.38
N THR A 172 7.24 1.84 16.34
CA THR A 172 6.11 1.35 15.54
C THR A 172 5.15 0.52 16.38
N ASP A 173 5.70 -0.38 17.20
CA ASP A 173 4.93 -1.22 18.12
C ASP A 173 4.13 -0.36 19.12
N SER A 174 4.81 0.59 19.76
CA SER A 174 4.21 1.50 20.74
C SER A 174 3.15 2.41 20.11
N ALA A 175 3.39 2.89 18.88
CA ALA A 175 2.42 3.69 18.14
C ALA A 175 1.13 2.90 17.85
N LEU A 176 1.24 1.63 17.48
CA LEU A 176 0.06 0.80 17.21
C LEU A 176 -0.72 0.49 18.49
N LYS A 177 -0.04 0.26 19.61
CA LYS A 177 -0.67 0.09 20.94
C LYS A 177 -1.40 1.36 21.38
N MET A 178 -0.76 2.52 21.24
CA MET A 178 -1.37 3.82 21.52
C MET A 178 -2.64 4.06 20.68
N LEU A 179 -2.66 3.64 19.41
CA LEU A 179 -3.88 3.70 18.59
C LEU A 179 -5.01 2.84 19.17
N GLY A 180 -4.70 1.65 19.67
CA GLY A 180 -5.67 0.79 20.36
C GLY A 180 -6.26 1.47 21.61
N GLU A 181 -5.40 2.08 22.43
CA GLU A 181 -5.81 2.83 23.62
C GLU A 181 -6.73 4.02 23.27
N LEU A 182 -6.40 4.78 22.22
CA LEU A 182 -7.25 5.88 21.75
C LEU A 182 -8.62 5.38 21.26
N CYS A 183 -8.67 4.20 20.63
CA CYS A 183 -9.93 3.57 20.25
C CYS A 183 -10.77 3.21 21.47
N HIS A 184 -10.17 2.65 22.52
CA HIS A 184 -10.86 2.36 23.79
C HIS A 184 -11.41 3.63 24.44
N GLN A 185 -10.61 4.70 24.53
CA GLN A 185 -11.05 5.98 25.09
C GLN A 185 -12.21 6.61 24.31
N GLN A 186 -12.33 6.36 23.02
CA GLN A 186 -13.46 6.84 22.22
C GLN A 186 -14.73 6.02 22.49
N LEU A 187 -14.60 4.72 22.75
CA LEU A 187 -15.76 3.89 23.13
C LEU A 187 -16.33 4.29 24.48
N GLU A 188 -15.48 4.46 25.49
CA GLU A 188 -15.91 4.86 26.85
C GLU A 188 -16.63 6.22 26.89
N LYS A 189 -16.36 7.11 25.93
CA LYS A 189 -17.04 8.42 25.82
C LYS A 189 -18.38 8.36 25.09
N ASN A 190 -18.64 7.28 24.37
CA ASN A 190 -19.84 7.07 23.58
C ASN A 190 -20.86 6.17 24.29
N GLU A 191 -20.47 5.55 25.42
CA GLU A 191 -21.36 4.87 26.38
C GLU A 191 -21.96 5.87 27.38
#